data_AF-A0AAD1T4I7-F1
#
_entry.id   AF-A0AAD1T4I7-F1
#
_cell.length_a   1.000
_cell.length_b   1.000
_cell.length_c   1.000
_cell.angle_alpha   90.00
_cell.angle_beta   90.00
_cell.angle_gamma   90.00
#
_symmetry.space_group_name_H-M   'P 1'
#
loop_
_entity.id
_entity.type
_entity.pdbx_description
1 polymer ?
#
loop_
_entity_poly.entity_id
_entity_poly.type
_entity_poly.pdbx_seq_one_letter_code
_entity_poly.pdbx_strand_id
1 'polypeptide(L)'
;MIFFQTHSFFSCADLIVEVAHPCIVKDYGEAFLSAANFLVGSPTSLADQTTEIKLREIAKRSGHTLYIPSGAFWGGEDIQKMADRGTLKGLKITMTKHPDSFKLTGPLVEKNKQAINERSVLYEGPVRGLCPLAPNNVNTMAAACMAAHTLGFDKVIGILIADPSIPNWHFVDIEVTGPTSEKTGQTFVIKTKRMNPAAPSSVTGSATFLSFWSSVLVCKGHGGRVYLC
;
A
#
# COMPACT_ATOMS: atom_id res chain seq x y z
N MET A 1 -9.20 -19.54 -7.48
CA MET A 1 -8.59 -20.37 -8.55
C MET A 1 -8.28 -19.44 -9.70
N ILE A 2 -7.02 -19.03 -9.87
CA ILE A 2 -6.60 -18.16 -10.98
C ILE A 2 -5.96 -19.09 -12.02
N PHE A 3 -6.60 -19.20 -13.18
CA PHE A 3 -6.02 -19.92 -14.32
C PHE A 3 -5.00 -19.01 -15.00
N PHE A 4 -3.74 -19.42 -15.03
CA PHE A 4 -2.75 -18.90 -15.97
C PHE A 4 -2.78 -19.80 -17.20
N GLN A 5 -3.29 -19.29 -18.32
CA GLN A 5 -3.08 -19.89 -19.63
C GLN A 5 -2.87 -18.79 -20.68
N THR A 6 -1.62 -18.72 -21.15
CA THR A 6 -1.08 -18.18 -22.43
C THR A 6 -1.74 -16.98 -23.12
N HIS A 7 -0.88 -16.07 -23.59
CA HIS A 7 -1.04 -14.82 -24.36
C HIS A 7 -2.32 -14.50 -25.17
N SER A 8 -3.17 -15.46 -25.56
CA SER A 8 -4.35 -15.19 -26.39
C SER A 8 -5.59 -14.71 -25.63
N PHE A 9 -5.59 -14.68 -24.29
CA PHE A 9 -6.79 -14.32 -23.51
C PHE A 9 -6.91 -12.84 -23.16
N PHE A 10 -5.81 -12.07 -23.17
CA PHE A 10 -5.87 -10.67 -22.73
C PHE A 10 -6.47 -9.70 -23.76
N SER A 11 -6.64 -10.13 -25.02
CA SER A 11 -7.03 -9.24 -26.12
C SER A 11 -8.45 -8.68 -26.04
N CYS A 12 -9.27 -9.10 -25.07
CA CYS A 12 -10.64 -8.61 -24.88
C CYS A 12 -10.95 -8.11 -23.45
N ALA A 13 -9.94 -8.03 -22.57
CA ALA A 13 -10.17 -7.56 -21.20
C ALA A 13 -10.01 -6.04 -21.10
N ASP A 14 -10.95 -5.34 -20.47
CA ASP A 14 -10.82 -3.90 -20.18
C ASP A 14 -9.98 -3.63 -18.93
N LEU A 15 -9.98 -4.58 -17.99
CA LEU A 15 -9.30 -4.50 -16.71
C LEU A 15 -8.81 -5.89 -16.29
N ILE A 16 -7.54 -5.97 -15.91
CA ILE A 16 -6.94 -7.09 -15.21
C ILE A 16 -6.80 -6.73 -13.75
N VAL A 17 -7.17 -7.65 -12.85
CA VAL A 17 -7.12 -7.42 -11.40
C VAL A 17 -6.26 -8.50 -10.75
N GLU A 18 -5.16 -8.09 -10.12
CA GLU A 18 -4.31 -9.01 -9.35
C GLU A 18 -4.74 -9.00 -7.88
N VAL A 19 -5.14 -10.17 -7.36
CA VAL A 19 -5.44 -10.40 -5.93
C VAL A 19 -4.81 -11.72 -5.49
N ALA A 20 -3.51 -11.86 -5.73
CA ALA A 20 -2.76 -13.09 -5.51
C ALA A 20 -1.55 -12.83 -4.62
N HIS A 21 -0.43 -12.40 -5.20
CA HIS A 21 0.83 -12.22 -4.50
C HIS A 21 1.70 -11.19 -5.25
N PRO A 22 2.53 -10.39 -4.55
CA PRO A 22 3.40 -9.39 -5.18
C PRO A 22 4.26 -9.90 -6.34
N CYS A 23 4.65 -11.18 -6.34
CA CYS A 23 5.44 -11.75 -7.44
C CYS A 23 4.68 -11.77 -8.77
N ILE A 24 3.36 -11.92 -8.76
CA ILE A 24 2.55 -11.92 -9.98
C ILE A 24 2.65 -10.56 -10.70
N VAL A 25 2.70 -9.48 -9.93
CA VAL A 25 2.89 -8.13 -10.46
C VAL A 25 4.27 -7.97 -11.09
N LYS A 26 5.31 -8.53 -10.46
CA LYS A 26 6.68 -8.48 -10.98
C LYS A 26 6.83 -9.28 -12.28
N ASP A 27 6.30 -10.49 -12.29
CA ASP A 27 6.50 -11.45 -13.38
C ASP A 27 5.62 -11.14 -14.59
N TYR A 28 4.39 -10.68 -14.37
CA TYR A 28 3.38 -10.54 -15.44
C TYR A 28 2.82 -9.13 -15.60
N GLY A 29 3.14 -8.19 -14.70
CA GLY A 29 2.53 -6.85 -14.71
C GLY A 29 2.76 -6.10 -16.01
N GLU A 30 3.90 -6.31 -16.69
CA GLU A 30 4.13 -5.73 -18.02
C GLU A 30 3.14 -6.26 -19.05
N ALA A 31 2.99 -7.60 -19.12
CA ALA A 31 2.09 -8.22 -20.09
C ALA A 31 0.64 -7.81 -19.82
N PHE A 32 0.24 -7.73 -18.55
CA PHE A 32 -1.09 -7.29 -18.16
C PHE A 32 -1.35 -5.84 -18.60
N LEU A 33 -0.47 -4.92 -18.21
CA LEU A 33 -0.67 -3.50 -18.47
C LEU A 33 -0.49 -3.15 -19.96
N SER A 34 0.29 -3.92 -20.71
CA SER A 34 0.34 -3.78 -22.17
C SER A 34 -0.96 -4.20 -22.86
N ALA A 35 -1.78 -5.06 -22.25
CA ALA A 35 -3.00 -5.59 -22.85
C ALA A 35 -4.28 -4.88 -22.38
N ALA A 36 -4.33 -4.43 -21.12
CA ALA A 36 -5.50 -3.83 -20.51
C ALA A 36 -5.11 -2.84 -19.40
N ASN A 37 -6.10 -2.14 -18.84
CA ASN A 37 -5.89 -1.50 -17.54
C ASN A 37 -5.55 -2.55 -16.47
N PHE A 38 -4.77 -2.17 -15.46
CA PHE A 38 -4.29 -3.13 -14.47
C PHE A 38 -4.43 -2.61 -13.05
N LEU A 39 -5.21 -3.31 -12.20
CA LEU A 39 -5.34 -3.05 -10.78
C LEU A 39 -4.41 -3.96 -9.97
N VAL A 40 -3.44 -3.33 -9.29
CA VAL A 40 -2.39 -4.00 -8.49
C VAL A 40 -2.90 -4.21 -7.06
N GLY A 41 -3.50 -5.36 -6.76
CA GLY A 41 -3.99 -5.65 -5.40
C GLY A 41 -2.87 -5.90 -4.38
N SER A 42 -1.65 -6.18 -4.86
CA SER A 42 -0.45 -6.29 -4.05
C SER A 42 0.53 -5.14 -4.32
N PRO A 43 0.23 -3.89 -3.91
CA PRO A 43 1.06 -2.71 -4.19
C PRO A 43 2.44 -2.76 -3.52
N THR A 44 2.67 -3.67 -2.57
CA THR A 44 4.00 -3.94 -2.00
C THR A 44 5.01 -4.41 -3.04
N SER A 45 4.56 -4.93 -4.18
CA SER A 45 5.42 -5.21 -5.34
C SER A 45 6.14 -3.97 -5.88
N LEU A 46 5.54 -2.78 -5.75
CA LEU A 46 6.07 -1.51 -6.25
C LEU A 46 7.16 -0.91 -5.34
N ALA A 47 7.43 -1.53 -4.19
CA ALA A 47 8.64 -1.27 -3.43
C ALA A 47 9.91 -1.75 -4.15
N ASP A 48 9.75 -2.59 -5.18
CA ASP A 48 10.81 -2.89 -6.14
C ASP A 48 10.88 -1.77 -7.18
N GLN A 49 11.96 -0.98 -7.14
CA GLN A 49 12.09 0.22 -7.97
C GLN A 49 12.07 -0.11 -9.47
N THR A 50 12.71 -1.22 -9.87
CA THR A 50 12.71 -1.67 -11.26
C THR A 50 11.30 -2.00 -11.75
N THR A 51 10.53 -2.72 -10.93
CA THR A 51 9.12 -3.05 -11.22
C THR A 51 8.27 -1.79 -11.34
N GLU A 52 8.40 -0.85 -10.40
CA GLU A 52 7.59 0.37 -10.35
C GLU A 52 7.85 1.28 -11.57
N ILE A 53 9.13 1.54 -11.88
CA ILE A 53 9.51 2.38 -13.03
C ILE A 53 8.99 1.75 -14.32
N LYS A 54 9.23 0.44 -14.49
CA LYS A 54 8.82 -0.30 -15.67
C LYS A 54 7.30 -0.21 -15.89
N LEU A 55 6.49 -0.48 -14.86
CA LEU A 55 5.03 -0.40 -14.98
C LEU A 55 4.55 1.03 -15.26
N ARG A 56 5.20 2.05 -14.69
CA ARG A 56 4.87 3.45 -14.96
C ARG A 56 5.16 3.84 -16.41
N GLU A 57 6.25 3.36 -16.99
CA GLU A 57 6.59 3.58 -18.40
C GLU A 57 5.59 2.87 -19.32
N ILE A 58 5.20 1.64 -18.96
CA ILE A 58 4.23 0.85 -19.73
C ILE A 58 2.84 1.50 -19.70
N ALA A 59 2.41 2.03 -18.56
CA ALA A 59 1.16 2.79 -18.47
C ALA A 59 1.17 3.92 -19.50
N LYS A 60 2.23 4.74 -19.50
CA LYS A 60 2.38 5.87 -20.42
C LYS A 60 2.39 5.44 -21.89
N ARG A 61 3.14 4.38 -22.23
CA ARG A 61 3.30 3.95 -23.64
C ARG A 61 2.05 3.30 -24.22
N SER A 62 1.32 2.53 -23.40
CA SER A 62 0.13 1.78 -23.83
C SER A 62 -1.15 2.62 -23.77
N GLY A 63 -1.17 3.68 -22.97
CA GLY A 63 -2.39 4.42 -22.65
C GLY A 63 -3.26 3.74 -21.59
N HIS A 64 -2.92 2.52 -21.17
CA HIS A 64 -3.61 1.81 -20.09
C HIS A 64 -3.22 2.36 -18.71
N THR A 65 -4.17 2.32 -17.79
CA THR A 65 -3.99 2.87 -16.44
C THR A 65 -3.52 1.78 -15.48
N LEU A 66 -2.49 2.10 -14.70
CA LEU A 66 -2.05 1.31 -13.57
C LEU A 66 -2.76 1.80 -12.31
N TYR A 67 -3.70 1.00 -11.82
CA TYR A 67 -4.50 1.31 -10.64
C TYR A 67 -3.86 0.77 -9.36
N ILE A 68 -3.83 1.62 -8.34
CA ILE A 68 -3.37 1.29 -7.00
C ILE A 68 -4.58 1.42 -6.07
N PRO A 69 -5.07 0.31 -5.49
CA PRO A 69 -6.15 0.38 -4.52
C PRO A 69 -5.62 1.00 -3.23
N SER A 70 -6.24 2.09 -2.80
CA SER A 70 -6.02 2.78 -1.54
C SER A 70 -6.26 1.85 -0.35
N GLY A 71 -7.20 0.91 -0.49
CA GLY A 71 -7.45 -0.09 0.53
C GLY A 71 -7.85 0.58 1.86
N ALA A 72 -7.11 0.28 2.91
CA ALA A 72 -7.37 0.87 4.22
C ALA A 72 -6.78 2.29 4.41
N PHE A 73 -6.16 2.88 3.38
CA PHE A 73 -5.44 4.14 3.49
C PHE A 73 -6.37 5.35 3.44
N TRP A 74 -6.71 5.88 4.62
CA TRP A 74 -7.54 7.09 4.75
C TRP A 74 -6.72 8.35 4.45
N GLY A 75 -7.32 9.32 3.74
CA GLY A 75 -6.67 10.60 3.43
C GLY A 75 -5.70 10.56 2.25
N GLY A 76 -5.72 9.48 1.44
CA GLY A 76 -4.81 9.33 0.31
C GLY A 76 -4.91 10.43 -0.74
N GLU A 77 -6.12 10.91 -1.03
CA GLU A 77 -6.31 12.03 -1.96
C GLU A 77 -5.70 13.34 -1.45
N ASP A 78 -5.86 13.67 -0.16
CA ASP A 78 -5.31 14.90 0.40
C ASP A 78 -3.79 14.84 0.47
N ILE A 79 -3.23 13.69 0.82
CA ILE A 79 -1.79 13.43 0.80
C ILE A 79 -1.24 13.54 -0.63
N GLN A 80 -1.95 13.01 -1.63
CA GLN A 80 -1.58 13.15 -3.03
C GLN A 80 -1.61 14.62 -3.49
N LYS A 81 -2.66 15.37 -3.15
CA LYS A 81 -2.74 16.82 -3.45
C LYS A 81 -1.59 17.60 -2.80
N MET A 82 -1.17 17.24 -1.59
CA MET A 82 0.00 17.84 -0.94
C MET A 82 1.31 17.48 -1.66
N ALA A 83 1.45 16.22 -2.10
CA ALA A 83 2.61 15.79 -2.89
C ALA A 83 2.69 16.54 -4.22
N ASP A 84 1.57 16.65 -4.95
CA ASP A 84 1.46 17.38 -6.22
C ASP A 84 1.82 18.87 -6.09
N ARG A 85 1.50 19.48 -4.95
CA ARG A 85 1.83 20.89 -4.64
C ARG A 85 3.23 21.07 -4.05
N GLY A 86 3.99 20.00 -3.81
CA GLY A 86 5.30 20.05 -3.17
C GLY A 86 5.27 20.44 -1.68
N THR A 87 4.09 20.42 -1.05
CA THR A 87 3.90 20.80 0.36
C THR A 87 4.01 19.63 1.33
N LEU A 88 3.94 18.38 0.84
CA LEU A 88 4.20 17.19 1.65
C LEU A 88 5.68 17.10 2.05
N LYS A 89 5.97 17.18 3.35
CA LYS A 89 7.34 17.13 3.90
C LYS A 89 7.66 15.85 4.66
N GLY A 90 6.64 15.15 5.16
CA GLY A 90 6.82 13.88 5.85
C GLY A 90 5.54 13.08 5.89
N LEU A 91 5.67 11.76 5.89
CA LEU A 91 4.57 10.82 6.08
C LEU A 91 5.08 9.64 6.91
N LYS A 92 4.40 9.37 8.01
CA LYS A 92 4.66 8.23 8.88
C LYS A 92 3.38 7.46 9.09
N ILE A 93 3.46 6.14 8.96
CA ILE A 93 2.31 5.24 9.10
C ILE A 93 2.67 4.17 10.10
N THR A 94 1.89 4.09 11.17
CA THR A 94 2.03 3.08 12.21
C THR A 94 0.88 2.10 12.10
N MET A 95 1.18 0.82 12.02
CA MET A 95 0.18 -0.24 12.05
C MET A 95 0.37 -1.08 13.30
N THR A 96 -0.68 -1.16 14.11
CA THR A 96 -0.70 -1.96 15.34
C THR A 96 -1.72 -3.09 15.17
N LYS A 97 -1.29 -4.33 15.39
CA LYS A 97 -2.13 -5.52 15.37
C LYS A 97 -1.72 -6.50 16.46
N HIS A 98 -2.60 -7.46 16.75
CA HIS A 98 -2.21 -8.64 17.51
C HIS A 98 -1.06 -9.38 16.83
N PRO A 99 -0.08 -9.95 17.58
CA PRO A 99 1.02 -10.74 17.02
C PRO A 99 0.56 -11.80 16.01
N ASP A 100 -0.55 -12.50 16.29
CA ASP A 100 -1.10 -13.56 15.43
C ASP A 100 -1.67 -13.06 14.10
N SER A 101 -1.93 -11.76 13.96
CA SER A 101 -2.45 -11.15 12.72
C SER A 101 -1.35 -10.80 11.71
N PHE A 102 -0.08 -11.08 12.03
CA PHE A 102 1.05 -10.78 11.15
C PHE A 102 1.53 -11.99 10.35
N LYS A 103 1.60 -11.85 9.01
CA LYS A 103 2.27 -12.78 8.10
C LYS A 103 3.62 -12.20 7.70
N LEU A 104 4.64 -12.53 8.50
CA LEU A 104 5.99 -11.96 8.42
C LEU A 104 6.97 -12.92 7.78
N THR A 105 8.08 -12.38 7.29
CA THR A 105 9.24 -13.11 6.78
C THR A 105 10.53 -12.58 7.42
N GLY A 106 11.59 -13.37 7.34
CA GLY A 106 12.92 -12.97 7.80
C GLY A 106 12.97 -12.63 9.31
N PRO A 107 13.73 -11.60 9.72
CA PRO A 107 14.00 -11.32 11.14
C PRO A 107 12.76 -10.89 11.93
N LEU A 108 11.69 -10.42 11.26
CA LEU A 108 10.47 -10.00 11.95
C LEU A 108 9.70 -11.18 12.55
N VAL A 109 9.90 -12.41 12.06
CA VAL A 109 9.22 -13.61 12.58
C VAL A 109 9.60 -13.86 14.04
N GLU A 110 10.90 -13.91 14.34
CA GLU A 110 11.38 -14.16 15.71
C GLU A 110 11.02 -13.02 16.66
N LYS A 111 11.11 -11.78 16.18
CA LYS A 111 10.72 -10.61 16.97
C LYS A 111 9.22 -10.61 17.31
N ASN A 112 8.37 -11.08 16.40
CA ASN A 112 6.93 -11.19 16.65
C ASN A 112 6.58 -12.31 17.63
N LYS A 113 7.31 -13.44 17.62
CA LYS A 113 7.14 -14.50 18.62
C LYS A 113 7.43 -13.99 20.05
N GLN A 114 8.42 -13.11 20.19
CA GLN A 114 8.74 -12.47 21.48
C GLN A 114 7.67 -11.46 21.93
N ALA A 115 6.91 -10.89 20.98
CA ALA A 115 5.87 -9.90 21.24
C ALA A 115 4.53 -10.49 21.72
N ILE A 116 4.43 -11.79 21.94
CA ILE A 116 3.18 -12.45 22.36
C ILE A 116 2.70 -12.01 23.75
N ASN A 117 3.63 -11.55 24.60
CA ASN A 117 3.34 -11.15 25.98
C ASN A 117 3.42 -9.63 26.19
N GLU A 118 4.07 -8.89 25.29
CA GLU A 118 4.31 -7.46 25.46
C GLU A 118 4.27 -6.70 24.13
N ARG A 119 3.68 -5.50 24.19
CA ARG A 119 3.63 -4.57 23.07
C ARG A 119 5.04 -4.23 22.57
N SER A 120 5.33 -4.57 21.32
CA SER A 120 6.68 -4.48 20.75
C SER A 120 6.67 -3.82 19.38
N VAL A 121 7.61 -2.90 19.14
CA VAL A 121 7.87 -2.36 17.79
C VAL A 121 8.67 -3.37 17.01
N LEU A 122 8.06 -4.02 16.02
CA LEU A 122 8.72 -5.01 15.16
C LEU A 122 9.66 -4.34 14.17
N TYR A 123 9.21 -3.25 13.55
CA TYR A 123 9.93 -2.53 12.51
C TYR A 123 9.67 -1.02 12.62
N GLU A 124 10.70 -0.23 12.35
CA GLU A 124 10.61 1.22 12.13
C GLU A 124 11.65 1.62 11.07
N GLY A 125 11.21 2.27 9.99
CA GLY A 125 12.10 2.71 8.92
C GLY A 125 11.36 2.94 7.60
N PRO A 126 12.11 3.13 6.49
CA PRO A 126 11.52 3.29 5.16
C PRO A 126 10.58 2.13 4.79
N VAL A 127 9.44 2.43 4.17
CA VAL A 127 8.48 1.39 3.75
C VAL A 127 9.10 0.42 2.74
N ARG A 128 10.12 0.85 1.96
CA ARG A 128 10.83 -0.02 1.02
C ARG A 128 11.38 -1.29 1.68
N GLY A 129 12.05 -1.14 2.82
CA GLY A 129 12.62 -2.27 3.57
C GLY A 129 11.57 -3.16 4.22
N LEU A 130 10.38 -2.63 4.49
CA LEU A 130 9.30 -3.34 5.15
C LEU A 130 8.49 -4.24 4.21
N CYS A 131 8.29 -3.80 2.97
CA CYS A 131 7.47 -4.52 1.98
C CYS A 131 7.87 -5.99 1.77
N PRO A 132 9.15 -6.38 1.62
CA PRO A 132 9.52 -7.79 1.49
C PRO A 132 9.35 -8.59 2.80
N LEU A 133 9.38 -7.92 3.95
CA LEU A 133 9.30 -8.55 5.28
C LEU A 133 7.85 -8.81 5.74
N ALA A 134 6.89 -8.06 5.22
CA ALA A 134 5.48 -8.15 5.61
C ALA A 134 4.51 -7.90 4.44
N PRO A 135 4.69 -8.55 3.27
CA PRO A 135 4.01 -8.18 2.02
C PRO A 135 2.48 -8.24 2.10
N ASN A 136 1.93 -9.15 2.91
CA ASN A 136 0.49 -9.30 3.11
C ASN A 136 -0.12 -8.25 4.05
N ASN A 137 0.70 -7.62 4.88
CA ASN A 137 0.25 -6.76 5.95
C ASN A 137 0.33 -5.27 5.58
N VAL A 138 1.25 -4.89 4.68
CA VAL A 138 1.63 -3.49 4.47
C VAL A 138 1.19 -2.92 3.12
N ASN A 139 0.20 -3.52 2.46
CA ASN A 139 -0.41 -2.98 1.24
C ASN A 139 -0.92 -1.54 1.44
N THR A 140 -1.51 -1.22 2.61
CA THR A 140 -1.90 0.15 2.98
C THR A 140 -0.73 1.13 2.97
N MET A 141 0.43 0.72 3.49
CA MET A 141 1.62 1.57 3.52
C MET A 141 2.21 1.74 2.11
N ALA A 142 2.19 0.67 1.30
CA ALA A 142 2.62 0.74 -0.09
C ALA A 142 1.72 1.66 -0.93
N ALA A 143 0.39 1.57 -0.78
CA ALA A 143 -0.55 2.50 -1.41
C ALA A 143 -0.28 3.95 -0.99
N ALA A 144 0.04 4.17 0.29
CA ALA A 144 0.42 5.49 0.78
C ALA A 144 1.71 6.03 0.18
N CYS A 145 2.71 5.18 -0.08
CA CYS A 145 3.92 5.57 -0.80
C CYS A 145 3.62 6.02 -2.22
N MET A 146 2.66 5.37 -2.90
CA MET A 146 2.21 5.77 -4.24
C MET A 146 1.46 7.12 -4.22
N ALA A 147 0.66 7.37 -3.18
CA ALA A 147 0.00 8.67 -2.99
C ALA A 147 1.01 9.79 -2.69
N ALA A 148 1.95 9.51 -1.79
CA ALA A 148 3.03 10.40 -1.38
C ALA A 148 4.23 10.35 -2.35
N HIS A 149 3.98 10.51 -3.65
CA HIS A 149 4.98 10.24 -4.70
C HIS A 149 6.29 11.04 -4.57
N THR A 150 6.27 12.23 -3.94
CA THR A 150 7.47 13.03 -3.66
C THR A 150 8.36 12.47 -2.54
N LEU A 151 7.80 11.60 -1.69
CA LEU A 151 8.52 10.87 -0.64
C LEU A 151 8.82 9.43 -1.07
N GLY A 152 7.84 8.76 -1.67
CA GLY A 152 7.94 7.38 -2.15
C GLY A 152 8.29 6.37 -1.05
N PHE A 153 8.70 5.18 -1.46
CA PHE A 153 9.01 4.08 -0.54
C PHE A 153 10.25 4.33 0.35
N ASP A 154 11.13 5.25 -0.05
CA ASP A 154 12.39 5.55 0.65
C ASP A 154 12.23 6.52 1.81
N LYS A 155 11.29 7.46 1.72
CA LYS A 155 11.13 8.53 2.72
C LYS A 155 9.84 8.44 3.53
N VAL A 156 8.86 7.66 3.08
CA VAL A 156 7.71 7.32 3.93
C VAL A 156 8.18 6.34 5.01
N ILE A 157 7.90 6.65 6.27
CA ILE A 157 8.28 5.83 7.41
C ILE A 157 7.13 4.88 7.79
N GLY A 158 7.40 3.59 7.77
CA GLY A 158 6.50 2.55 8.24
C GLY A 158 6.91 2.05 9.62
N ILE A 159 5.93 1.90 10.52
CA ILE A 159 6.13 1.31 11.85
C ILE A 159 5.17 0.12 12.00
N LEU A 160 5.70 -1.06 12.30
CA LEU A 160 4.88 -2.22 12.68
C LEU A 160 4.98 -2.44 14.19
N ILE A 161 3.83 -2.52 14.84
CA ILE A 161 3.71 -2.78 16.27
C ILE A 161 2.87 -4.03 16.48
N ALA A 162 3.43 -4.98 17.20
CA ALA A 162 2.71 -6.12 17.73
C ALA A 162 2.22 -5.77 19.14
N ASP A 163 0.93 -5.95 19.38
CA ASP A 163 0.29 -5.62 20.65
C ASP A 163 -0.71 -6.73 21.03
N PRO A 164 -0.39 -7.58 22.01
CA PRO A 164 -1.25 -8.70 22.39
C PRO A 164 -2.55 -8.24 23.09
N SER A 165 -2.65 -6.97 23.50
CA SER A 165 -3.85 -6.44 24.18
C SER A 165 -5.02 -6.12 23.23
N ILE A 166 -4.82 -6.23 21.90
CA ILE A 166 -5.81 -5.84 20.88
C ILE A 166 -6.22 -7.01 19.95
N PRO A 167 -6.85 -8.06 20.48
CA PRO A 167 -7.08 -9.32 19.76
C PRO A 167 -8.03 -9.19 18.55
N ASN A 168 -8.85 -8.15 18.50
CA ASN A 168 -9.95 -7.99 17.55
C ASN A 168 -9.96 -6.62 16.85
N TRP A 169 -8.84 -5.89 16.87
CA TRP A 169 -8.71 -4.58 16.24
C TRP A 169 -7.43 -4.47 15.43
N HIS A 170 -7.52 -3.79 14.29
CA HIS A 170 -6.37 -3.29 13.56
C HIS A 170 -6.35 -1.77 13.61
N PHE A 171 -5.22 -1.21 14.04
CA PHE A 171 -5.01 0.22 14.08
C PHE A 171 -4.10 0.66 12.95
N VAL A 172 -4.43 1.80 12.34
CA VAL A 172 -3.56 2.50 11.41
C VAL A 172 -3.54 3.97 11.81
N ASP A 173 -2.41 4.41 12.32
CA ASP A 173 -2.14 5.81 12.62
C ASP A 173 -1.36 6.41 11.45
N ILE A 174 -1.80 7.58 10.97
CA ILE A 174 -1.17 8.31 9.87
C ILE A 174 -0.80 9.69 10.38
N GLU A 175 0.48 10.01 10.32
CA GLU A 175 1.02 11.32 10.66
C GLU A 175 1.59 11.97 9.39
N VAL A 176 1.04 13.12 9.00
CA VAL A 176 1.47 13.92 7.85
C VAL A 176 2.16 15.17 8.34
N THR A 177 3.31 15.49 7.77
CA THR A 177 4.04 16.75 8.01
C THR A 177 4.01 17.59 6.73
N GLY A 178 3.55 18.83 6.85
CA GLY A 178 3.52 19.82 5.77
C GLY A 178 4.57 20.93 5.97
N PRO A 179 4.37 22.11 5.38
CA PRO A 179 5.28 23.24 5.51
C PRO A 179 5.37 23.78 6.95
N THR A 180 6.52 24.38 7.27
CA THR A 180 6.75 25.15 8.50
C THR A 180 6.65 26.64 8.20
N SER A 181 5.86 27.37 8.98
CA SER A 181 5.75 28.83 8.88
C SER A 181 7.05 29.49 9.33
N GLU A 182 7.68 30.26 8.45
CA GLU A 182 8.90 31.02 8.80
C GLU A 182 8.64 32.08 9.87
N LYS A 183 7.42 32.62 9.95
CA LYS A 183 7.07 33.66 10.93
C LYS A 183 6.84 33.13 12.33
N THR A 184 6.24 31.94 12.44
CA THR A 184 5.79 31.39 13.74
C THR A 184 6.55 30.14 14.16
N GLY A 185 7.35 29.54 13.27
CA GLY A 185 8.00 28.24 13.49
C GLY A 185 7.03 27.06 13.56
N GLN A 186 5.72 27.30 13.41
CA GLN A 186 4.70 26.24 13.51
C GLN A 186 4.67 25.40 12.24
N THR A 187 4.60 24.08 12.41
CA THR A 187 4.56 23.14 11.30
C THR A 187 3.16 22.59 11.11
N PHE A 188 2.70 22.52 9.86
CA PHE A 188 1.44 21.87 9.53
C PHE A 188 1.54 20.36 9.83
N VAL A 189 0.65 19.85 10.68
CA VAL A 189 0.63 18.43 11.05
C VAL A 189 -0.81 17.91 11.01
N ILE A 190 -1.00 16.75 10.39
CA ILE A 190 -2.23 15.97 10.49
C ILE A 190 -1.90 14.68 11.24
N LYS A 191 -2.78 14.31 12.17
CA LYS A 191 -2.77 12.99 12.80
C LYS A 191 -4.15 12.37 12.67
N THR A 192 -4.23 11.21 12.04
CA THR A 192 -5.47 10.43 11.96
C THR A 192 -5.24 9.04 12.54
N LYS A 193 -6.23 8.53 13.26
CA LYS A 193 -6.23 7.16 13.77
C LYS A 193 -7.44 6.42 13.23
N ARG A 194 -7.18 5.34 12.50
CA ARG A 194 -8.21 4.43 11.99
C ARG A 194 -8.23 3.18 12.86
N MET A 195 -9.43 2.78 13.28
CA MET A 195 -9.68 1.60 14.10
C MET A 195 -10.63 0.68 13.34
N ASN A 196 -10.12 -0.47 12.88
CA ASN A 196 -10.93 -1.45 12.14
C ASN A 196 -11.19 -2.67 13.00
N PRO A 197 -12.46 -3.09 13.18
CA PRO A 197 -12.76 -4.40 13.71
C PRO A 197 -12.14 -5.50 12.84
N ALA A 198 -11.57 -6.51 13.47
CA ALA A 198 -10.99 -7.68 12.82
C ALA A 198 -11.31 -8.95 13.61
N ALA A 199 -11.52 -10.06 12.91
CA ALA A 199 -11.56 -11.36 13.57
C ALA A 199 -10.16 -11.70 14.12
N PRO A 200 -10.07 -12.43 15.24
CA PRO A 200 -8.79 -12.88 15.78
C PRO A 200 -7.92 -13.57 14.70
N SER A 201 -6.62 -13.26 14.69
CA SER A 201 -5.63 -13.76 13.73
C SER A 201 -5.88 -13.38 12.25
N SER A 202 -6.88 -12.57 11.95
CA SER A 202 -7.10 -12.10 10.57
C SER A 202 -6.01 -11.11 10.16
N VAL A 203 -5.49 -11.24 8.94
CA VAL A 203 -4.51 -10.31 8.38
C VAL A 203 -5.19 -9.01 7.92
N THR A 204 -6.39 -9.12 7.37
CA THR A 204 -7.18 -8.00 6.82
C THR A 204 -8.42 -7.74 7.66
N GLY A 205 -8.84 -6.48 7.73
CA GLY A 205 -10.10 -6.10 8.38
C GLY A 205 -11.29 -6.26 7.43
N SER A 206 -12.50 -6.23 7.97
CA SER A 206 -13.76 -6.37 7.18
C SER A 206 -13.91 -5.33 6.06
N ALA A 207 -13.30 -4.16 6.21
CA ALA A 207 -13.38 -3.06 5.24
C ALA A 207 -12.58 -3.29 3.95
N THR A 208 -11.66 -4.26 3.89
CA THR A 208 -10.78 -4.46 2.73
C THR A 208 -11.56 -4.85 1.47
N PHE A 209 -12.56 -5.73 1.59
CA PHE A 209 -13.35 -6.18 0.44
C PHE A 209 -14.14 -5.02 -0.21
N LEU A 210 -14.85 -4.24 0.60
CA LEU A 210 -15.65 -3.11 0.11
C LEU A 210 -14.78 -2.01 -0.50
N SER A 211 -13.63 -1.71 0.11
CA SER A 211 -12.69 -0.75 -0.46
C SER A 211 -12.16 -1.23 -1.82
N PHE A 212 -11.79 -2.50 -1.94
CA PHE A 212 -11.30 -3.05 -3.19
C PHE A 212 -12.38 -3.02 -4.28
N TRP A 213 -13.64 -3.32 -3.92
CA TRP A 213 -14.78 -3.19 -4.83
C TRP A 213 -14.98 -1.75 -5.31
N SER A 214 -14.90 -0.77 -4.42
CA SER A 214 -14.96 0.65 -4.79
C SER A 214 -13.85 1.04 -5.77
N SER A 215 -12.63 0.53 -5.60
CA SER A 215 -11.52 0.76 -6.53
C SER A 215 -11.83 0.18 -7.92
N VAL A 216 -12.41 -1.01 -8.00
CA VAL A 216 -12.82 -1.61 -9.29
C VAL A 216 -13.87 -0.73 -10.00
N LEU A 217 -14.84 -0.16 -9.28
CA LEU A 217 -15.90 0.66 -9.87
C LEU A 217 -15.39 1.94 -10.54
N VAL A 218 -14.22 2.45 -10.14
CA VAL A 218 -13.61 3.64 -10.75
C VAL A 218 -12.60 3.31 -11.85
N CYS A 219 -12.29 2.02 -12.08
CA CYS A 219 -11.34 1.58 -13.11
C CYS A 219 -11.90 1.71 -14.54
N LYS A 220 -12.04 2.94 -15.05
CA LYS A 220 -12.67 3.25 -16.35
C LYS A 220 -11.69 3.68 -17.47
N GLY A 221 -10.40 3.65 -17.15
CA GLY A 221 -9.33 4.21 -17.97
C GLY A 221 -9.11 5.69 -17.69
N HIS A 222 -7.86 6.08 -17.46
CA HIS A 222 -7.45 7.44 -17.10
C HIS A 222 -6.20 7.92 -17.86
N GLY A 223 -6.00 7.41 -19.09
CA GLY A 223 -5.02 7.95 -20.02
C GLY A 223 -3.56 7.68 -19.65
N GLY A 224 -3.20 6.42 -19.43
CA GLY A 224 -1.78 6.03 -19.37
C GLY A 224 -1.03 6.50 -18.12
N ARG A 225 -1.67 6.50 -16.96
CA ARG A 225 -1.09 6.99 -15.70
C ARG A 225 -1.17 5.97 -14.58
N VAL A 226 -0.45 6.27 -13.50
CA VAL A 226 -0.71 5.64 -12.19
C VAL A 226 -1.87 6.36 -11.53
N TYR A 227 -2.86 5.63 -11.05
CA TYR A 227 -4.06 6.19 -10.44
C TYR A 227 -4.36 5.51 -9.10
N LEU A 228 -4.45 6.31 -8.04
CA LEU A 228 -4.88 5.83 -6.72
C LEU A 228 -6.41 5.79 -6.70
N CYS A 229 -6.98 4.66 -6.30
CA CYS A 229 -8.43 4.38 -6.37
C CYS A 229 -8.96 3.66 -5.14
#